data_AF-A0AAW6TSY6-F1
#
_entry.id   AF-A0AAW6TSY6-F1
#
_cell.length_a   1.000
_cell.length_b   1.000
_cell.length_c   1.000
_cell.angle_alpha   90.00
_cell.angle_beta   90.00
_cell.angle_gamma   90.00
#
_symmetry.space_group_name_H-M   'P 1'
#
loop_
_entity.id
_entity.type
_entity.pdbx_description
1 polymer ?
#
loop_
_entity_poly.entity_id
_entity_poly.type
_entity_poly.pdbx_seq_one_letter_code
_entity_poly.pdbx_strand_id
1 'polypeptide(L)'
;MQGFKVGYFNNSKLFVKLKMDKADGSYLRELAKIERQDVIILNDFGLQTLDSHNRITFLEIIGEKTIADAILDRLIHQSHRISLHGKSMKKKKKHKQGIIF
;
A
#
# COMPACT_ATOMS: atom_id res chain seq x y z
N MET A 1 17.31 1.95 -22.17
CA MET A 1 16.50 0.89 -21.54
C MET A 1 15.22 1.52 -21.04
N GLN A 2 14.04 1.08 -21.49
CA GLN A 2 12.76 1.53 -20.92
C GLN A 2 12.55 0.78 -19.61
N GLY A 3 12.68 1.47 -18.49
CA GLY A 3 12.42 0.94 -17.16
C GLY A 3 11.25 1.69 -16.53
N PHE A 4 10.39 0.96 -15.82
CA PHE A 4 9.31 1.55 -15.03
C PHE A 4 9.86 2.00 -13.67
N LYS A 5 9.50 3.21 -13.24
CA LYS A 5 9.72 3.68 -11.88
C LYS A 5 8.74 2.98 -10.96
N VAL A 6 9.26 2.21 -10.02
CA VAL A 6 8.47 1.41 -9.09
C VAL A 6 8.62 1.96 -7.67
N GLY A 7 7.51 2.31 -7.03
CA GLY A 7 7.46 2.68 -5.62
C GLY A 7 6.90 1.54 -4.76
N TYR A 8 7.59 1.19 -3.68
CA TYR A 8 7.08 0.24 -2.68
C TYR A 8 6.68 0.98 -1.41
N PHE A 9 5.46 0.74 -0.95
CA PHE A 9 4.91 1.36 0.25
C PHE A 9 4.25 0.32 1.14
N ASN A 10 4.53 0.41 2.45
CA ASN A 10 3.71 -0.27 3.44
C ASN A 10 2.49 0.60 3.74
N ASN A 11 1.29 0.06 3.60
CA ASN A 11 0.05 0.83 3.76
C ASN A 11 -0.05 1.55 5.11
N SER A 12 0.20 0.84 6.21
CA SER A 12 0.06 1.42 7.56
C SER A 12 1.02 2.58 7.78
N LYS A 13 2.28 2.44 7.35
CA LYS A 13 3.29 3.50 7.47
C LYS A 13 3.00 4.68 6.55
N LEU A 14 2.56 4.41 5.31
CA LEU A 14 2.20 5.43 4.35
C LEU A 14 1.06 6.31 4.86
N PHE A 15 0.01 5.71 5.42
CA PHE A 15 -1.12 6.48 5.96
C PHE A 15 -0.77 7.33 7.16
N VAL A 16 0.03 6.80 8.10
CA VAL A 16 0.50 7.59 9.25
C VAL A 16 1.32 8.78 8.77
N LYS A 17 2.24 8.55 7.82
CA LYS A 17 3.05 9.60 7.24
C LYS A 17 2.22 10.66 6.54
N LEU A 18 1.29 10.27 5.65
CA LEU A 18 0.44 11.23 4.94
C LEU A 18 -0.46 12.04 5.89
N LYS A 19 -0.93 11.44 7.00
CA LYS A 19 -1.66 12.19 8.04
C LYS A 19 -0.78 13.24 8.73
N MET A 20 0.47 12.90 9.04
CA MET A 20 1.43 13.83 9.62
C MET A 20 1.82 14.93 8.62
N ASP A 21 2.13 14.55 7.37
CA ASP A 21 2.48 15.48 6.30
C ASP A 21 1.31 16.44 5.97
N LYS A 22 0.06 16.04 6.23
CA LYS A 22 -1.12 16.91 6.10
C LYS A 22 -1.19 17.95 7.21
N ALA A 23 -0.78 17.59 8.43
CA ALA A 23 -0.77 18.50 9.57
C ALA A 23 0.34 19.58 9.47
N ASP A 24 1.46 19.27 8.81
CA ASP A 24 2.59 20.19 8.62
C ASP A 24 2.65 20.85 7.22
N GLY A 25 1.70 20.51 6.33
CA GLY A 25 1.58 21.06 4.97
C GLY A 25 2.54 20.46 3.94
N SER A 26 3.33 19.44 4.29
CA SER A 26 4.26 18.78 3.36
C SER A 26 3.62 17.69 2.48
N TYR A 27 2.33 17.37 2.67
CA TYR A 27 1.63 16.28 1.99
C TYR A 27 1.73 16.32 0.46
N LEU A 28 1.66 17.52 -0.15
CA LEU A 28 1.76 17.69 -1.61
C LEU A 28 3.09 17.17 -2.17
N ARG A 29 4.18 17.33 -1.42
CA ARG A 29 5.50 16.84 -1.84
C ARG A 29 5.55 15.34 -1.86
N GLU A 30 4.85 14.69 -0.93
CA GLU A 30 4.78 13.24 -0.89
C GLU A 30 3.86 12.66 -1.96
N LEU A 31 2.70 13.28 -2.18
CA LEU A 31 1.81 12.92 -3.28
C LEU A 31 2.52 13.03 -4.64
N ALA A 32 3.27 14.12 -4.86
CA ALA A 32 4.07 14.28 -6.08
C ALA A 32 5.16 13.21 -6.25
N LYS A 33 5.66 12.59 -5.17
CA LYS A 33 6.60 11.44 -5.29
C LYS A 33 5.89 10.17 -5.72
N ILE A 34 4.67 9.96 -5.21
CA ILE A 34 3.82 8.80 -5.52
C ILE A 34 3.34 8.89 -6.97
N GLU A 35 2.89 10.07 -7.41
CA GLU A 35 2.41 10.34 -8.77
C GLU A 35 3.49 10.09 -9.84
N ARG A 36 4.77 10.34 -9.53
CA ARG A 36 5.89 10.09 -10.44
C ARG A 36 6.25 8.61 -10.63
N GLN A 37 5.59 7.69 -9.92
CA GLN A 37 5.83 6.26 -10.07
C GLN A 37 4.94 5.71 -11.19
N ASP A 38 5.53 4.90 -12.06
CA ASP A 38 4.78 4.17 -13.08
C ASP A 38 4.06 2.95 -12.48
N VAL A 39 4.63 2.37 -11.42
CA VAL A 39 4.07 1.21 -10.70
C VAL A 39 4.16 1.46 -9.19
N ILE A 40 3.07 1.17 -8.48
CA ILE A 40 3.01 1.27 -7.02
C ILE A 40 2.71 -0.12 -6.44
N ILE A 41 3.56 -0.56 -5.52
CA ILE A 41 3.38 -1.79 -4.74
C ILE A 41 2.96 -1.40 -3.34
N LEU A 42 1.73 -1.77 -2.96
CA LEU A 42 1.17 -1.55 -1.62
C LEU A 42 1.21 -2.86 -0.83
N ASN A 43 2.10 -2.95 0.15
CA ASN A 43 2.15 -4.11 1.04
C ASN A 43 1.08 -4.03 2.13
N ASP A 44 0.61 -5.19 2.58
CA ASP A 44 -0.39 -5.34 3.65
C ASP A 44 -1.77 -4.73 3.32
N PHE A 45 -2.05 -4.53 2.02
CA PHE A 45 -3.36 -4.09 1.54
C PHE A 45 -4.42 -5.15 1.90
N GLY A 46 -5.39 -4.80 2.76
CA GLY A 46 -6.48 -5.70 3.16
C GLY A 46 -6.24 -6.59 4.39
N LEU A 47 -5.12 -6.45 5.13
CA LEU A 47 -4.96 -7.11 6.46
C LEU A 47 -5.84 -6.48 7.55
N GLN A 48 -6.19 -5.21 7.38
CA GLN A 48 -7.41 -4.64 7.94
C GLN A 48 -8.45 -4.68 6.83
N THR A 49 -9.66 -5.13 7.12
CA THR A 49 -10.74 -5.18 6.13
C THR A 49 -10.81 -3.84 5.39
N LEU A 50 -10.77 -3.88 4.06
CA LEU A 50 -11.08 -2.72 3.22
C LEU A 50 -12.59 -2.49 3.27
N ASP A 51 -13.07 -2.16 4.45
CA ASP A 51 -14.43 -1.70 4.68
C ASP A 51 -14.59 -0.27 4.15
N SER A 52 -15.82 0.21 4.17
CA SER A 52 -16.15 1.58 3.78
C SER A 52 -15.34 2.63 4.56
N HIS A 53 -14.87 2.31 5.76
CA HIS A 53 -14.11 3.22 6.62
C HIS A 53 -12.69 3.45 6.11
N ASN A 54 -12.00 2.41 5.64
CA ASN A 54 -10.67 2.55 5.05
C ASN A 54 -10.70 3.29 3.71
N ARG A 55 -11.77 3.17 2.92
CA ARG A 55 -11.96 3.99 1.70
C ARG A 55 -12.11 5.47 2.04
N ILE A 56 -12.96 5.78 3.02
CA ILE A 56 -13.14 7.15 3.51
C ILE A 56 -11.84 7.71 4.05
N THR A 57 -11.11 6.93 4.85
CA THR A 57 -9.79 7.31 5.36
C THR A 57 -8.78 7.57 4.23
N PHE A 58 -8.77 6.74 3.17
CA PHE A 58 -7.93 6.94 2.00
C PHE A 58 -8.27 8.25 1.27
N LEU A 59 -9.56 8.50 1.04
CA LEU A 59 -10.09 9.71 0.43
C LEU A 59 -9.74 10.96 1.25
N GLU A 60 -9.94 10.92 2.56
CA GLU A 60 -9.64 12.02 3.48
C GLU A 60 -8.13 12.33 3.53
N ILE A 61 -7.28 11.31 3.45
CA ILE A 61 -5.82 11.46 3.50
C ILE A 61 -5.29 12.08 2.22
N ILE A 62 -5.76 11.64 1.05
CA ILE A 62 -5.31 12.19 -0.23
C ILE A 62 -5.74 13.64 -0.40
N GLY A 63 -6.83 14.05 0.24
CA GLY A 63 -7.25 15.46 0.31
C GLY A 63 -7.84 16.02 -0.99
N GLU A 64 -7.61 15.35 -2.11
CA GLU A 64 -8.23 15.62 -3.41
C GLU A 64 -9.09 14.40 -3.79
N LYS A 65 -10.40 14.59 -3.72
CA LYS A 65 -11.39 13.52 -3.87
C LYS A 65 -11.31 12.87 -5.25
N THR A 66 -11.01 13.63 -6.30
CA THR A 66 -10.99 13.15 -7.67
C THR A 66 -9.80 12.21 -7.95
N ILE A 67 -8.59 12.56 -7.49
CA ILE A 67 -7.39 11.73 -7.57
C ILE A 67 -7.56 10.49 -6.70
N ALA A 68 -8.08 10.66 -5.48
CA ALA A 68 -8.30 9.56 -4.57
C ALA A 68 -9.30 8.53 -5.13
N ASP A 69 -10.43 9.00 -5.67
CA ASP A 69 -11.40 8.16 -6.36
C ASP A 69 -10.76 7.49 -7.59
N ALA A 70 -10.01 8.21 -8.43
CA ALA A 70 -9.35 7.62 -9.60
C ALA A 70 -8.34 6.51 -9.24
N ILE A 71 -7.60 6.67 -8.13
CA ILE A 71 -6.68 5.64 -7.62
C ILE A 71 -7.46 4.46 -7.04
N LEU A 72 -8.50 4.71 -6.23
CA LEU A 72 -9.37 3.67 -5.68
C LEU A 72 -10.08 2.87 -6.78
N ASP A 73 -10.54 3.54 -7.82
CA ASP A 73 -11.23 2.94 -8.96
C ASP A 73 -10.31 1.95 -9.69
N ARG A 74 -9.06 2.35 -9.94
CA ARG A 74 -8.03 1.45 -10.51
C ARG A 74 -7.67 0.30 -9.56
N LEU A 75 -7.61 0.55 -8.25
CA LEU A 75 -7.27 -0.47 -7.25
C LEU A 75 -8.39 -1.48 -7.00
N ILE A 76 -9.66 -1.09 -7.14
CA ILE A 76 -10.81 -1.96 -6.85
C ILE A 76 -11.32 -2.61 -8.14
N HIS A 77 -11.60 -1.80 -9.17
CA HIS A 77 -12.28 -2.27 -10.38
C HIS A 77 -11.34 -2.93 -11.40
N GLN A 78 -10.06 -2.56 -11.43
CA GLN A 78 -9.06 -3.22 -12.31
C GLN A 78 -8.18 -4.24 -11.57
N SER A 79 -8.60 -4.66 -10.37
CA SER A 79 -7.83 -5.60 -9.56
C SER A 79 -7.83 -7.01 -10.15
N HIS A 80 -6.62 -7.55 -10.35
CA HIS A 80 -6.44 -8.98 -10.58
C HIS A 80 -6.19 -9.64 -9.22
N ARG A 81 -7.20 -10.32 -8.69
CA ARG A 81 -7.06 -11.02 -7.40
C ARG A 81 -6.28 -12.31 -7.59
N ILE A 82 -5.08 -12.36 -6.99
CA ILE A 82 -4.28 -13.58 -6.93
C ILE A 82 -4.46 -14.21 -5.55
N SER A 83 -5.18 -15.33 -5.49
CA SER A 83 -5.33 -16.12 -4.26
C SER A 83 -4.09 -16.98 -4.03
N LEU A 84 -3.33 -16.66 -2.98
CA LEU A 84 -2.14 -17.41 -2.59
C LEU A 84 -2.53 -18.64 -1.77
N HIS A 85 -2.01 -19.80 -2.14
CA HIS A 85 -2.23 -21.06 -1.44
C HIS A 85 -0.92 -21.58 -0.81
N GLY A 86 -1.04 -22.30 0.30
CA GLY A 86 0.08 -22.97 0.96
C GLY A 86 0.37 -22.48 2.38
N LYS A 87 1.25 -23.23 3.08
CA LYS A 87 1.65 -22.91 4.45
C LYS A 87 2.54 -21.67 4.46
N SER A 88 2.38 -20.82 5.47
CA SER A 88 3.24 -19.65 5.68
C SER A 88 4.73 -20.02 5.60
N MET A 89 5.47 -19.29 4.76
CA MET A 89 6.92 -19.46 4.62
C MET A 89 7.67 -19.16 5.93
N LYS A 90 7.07 -18.41 6.86
CA LYS A 90 7.61 -18.18 8.21
C LYS A 90 7.65 -19.47 9.04
N LYS A 91 6.71 -20.40 8.84
CA LYS A 91 6.68 -21.71 9.52
C LYS A 91 7.77 -22.65 9.00
N LYS A 92 8.13 -22.59 7.71
CA LYS A 92 9.19 -23.42 7.11
C LYS A 92 10.59 -23.14 7.68
N LYS A 93 10.89 -21.91 8.13
CA LYS A 93 12.19 -21.55 8.73
C LYS A 93 12.40 -22.10 10.16
N LYS A 94 11.34 -22.44 10.90
CA LYS A 94 11.47 -23.00 12.26
C LYS A 94 11.93 -24.46 12.25
N HIS A 95 11.72 -25.20 11.16
CA HIS A 95 12.13 -26.61 11.07
C HIS A 95 13.58 -26.83 10.63
N LYS A 96 14.28 -25.79 10.18
CA LYS A 96 15.73 -25.84 9.86
C LYS A 96 16.63 -25.25 10.97
N GLN A 97 16.05 -24.77 12.07
CA GLN A 97 16.79 -24.16 13.20
C GLN A 97 16.62 -24.96 14.50
N GLY A 98 16.02 -26.16 14.44
CA GLY A 98 16.07 -27.12 15.54
C GLY A 98 17.12 -28.17 15.21
N ILE A 99 18.07 -28.39 16.13
CA ILE A 99 19.28 -29.23 16.07
C ILE A 99 20.51 -28.49 15.54
N ILE A 100 21.20 -27.78 16.45
CA ILE A 100 22.66 -27.94 16.68
C ILE A 100 22.89 -27.76 18.20
N PHE A 101 23.53 -28.78 18.79
CA PHE A 101 23.81 -29.11 20.20
C PHE A 101 22.59 -29.48 21.07
#